data_AF-A0A970KHV5-F1
#
_entry.id   AF-A0A970KHV5-F1
#
_cell.length_a   1.000
_cell.length_b   1.000
_cell.length_c   1.000
_cell.angle_alpha   90.00
_cell.angle_beta   90.00
_cell.angle_gamma   90.00
#
_symmetry.space_group_name_H-M   'P 1'
#
loop_
_entity.id
_entity.type
_entity.pdbx_description
1 polymer ?
#
loop_
_entity_poly.entity_id
_entity_poly.type
_entity_poly.pdbx_seq_one_letter_code
_entity_poly.pdbx_strand_id
1 'polypeptide(L)'
;MYTQQWSKEKVGKGSRIIKALIFQDMLICRGEGILSDTEKYISQINPEIIREARVKVLAEYWPELAEYLEDKLEAKIIHHIFDIEAENDFWMLVAVFDQYLN
;
A
#
# COMPACT_ATOMS: atom_id res chain seq x y z
N MET A 1 0.05 -11.59 3.91
CA MET A 1 -0.58 -12.12 5.15
C MET A 1 -0.35 -11.15 6.31
N TYR A 2 0.90 -10.73 6.57
CA TYR A 2 1.25 -9.69 7.54
C TYR A 2 0.51 -8.35 7.29
N THR A 3 0.52 -7.86 6.06
CA THR A 3 -0.15 -6.59 5.66
C THR A 3 -1.68 -6.59 5.85
N GLN A 4 -2.34 -7.75 5.72
CA GLN A 4 -3.79 -7.89 5.92
C GLN A 4 -4.18 -7.92 7.41
N GLN A 5 -3.45 -8.68 8.23
CA GLN A 5 -3.66 -8.69 9.69
C GLN A 5 -3.39 -7.31 10.27
N TRP A 6 -2.28 -6.69 9.86
CA TRP A 6 -1.90 -5.34 10.27
C TRP A 6 -2.96 -4.28 9.91
N SER A 7 -3.45 -4.26 8.66
CA SER A 7 -4.49 -3.30 8.25
C SER A 7 -5.80 -3.49 9.02
N LYS A 8 -6.14 -4.75 9.34
CA LYS A 8 -7.34 -5.09 10.09
C LYS A 8 -7.24 -4.68 11.57
N GLU A 9 -6.05 -4.79 12.16
CA GLU A 9 -5.78 -4.42 13.57
C GLU A 9 -5.69 -2.91 13.79
N LYS A 10 -5.16 -2.15 12.82
CA LYS A 10 -4.89 -0.72 12.99
C LYS A 10 -5.90 0.20 12.30
N VAL A 11 -6.49 -0.24 11.19
CA VAL A 11 -7.34 0.61 10.31
C VAL A 11 -8.77 0.07 10.18
N GLY A 12 -9.11 -1.01 10.87
CA GLY A 12 -10.46 -1.58 10.94
C GLY A 12 -10.91 -2.38 9.72
N LYS A 13 -10.17 -2.34 8.59
CA LYS A 13 -10.41 -3.16 7.40
C LYS A 13 -9.12 -3.34 6.61
N GLY A 14 -8.78 -4.58 6.29
CA GLY A 14 -7.65 -4.92 5.42
C GLY A 14 -8.08 -5.19 3.99
N SER A 15 -7.18 -4.95 3.04
CA SER A 15 -7.42 -5.19 1.62
C SER A 15 -7.91 -6.61 1.36
N ARG A 16 -9.05 -6.73 0.69
CA ARG A 16 -9.68 -8.01 0.33
C ARG A 16 -8.80 -8.80 -0.64
N ILE A 17 -8.14 -8.11 -1.56
CA ILE A 17 -7.23 -8.70 -2.53
C ILE A 17 -5.89 -7.96 -2.43
N ILE A 18 -4.79 -8.71 -2.37
CA ILE A 18 -3.43 -8.16 -2.50
C ILE A 18 -2.69 -9.05 -3.50
N LYS A 19 -2.07 -8.43 -4.50
CA LYS A 19 -1.16 -9.08 -5.44
C LYS A 19 0.18 -8.37 -5.40
N ALA A 20 1.26 -9.13 -5.33
CA ALA A 20 2.62 -8.63 -5.41
C ALA A 20 3.29 -9.22 -6.65
N LEU A 21 4.09 -8.40 -7.33
CA LEU A 21 4.94 -8.78 -8.45
C LEU A 21 6.33 -8.22 -8.18
N ILE A 22 7.34 -9.06 -8.34
CA ILE A 22 8.74 -8.63 -8.42
C ILE A 22 9.10 -8.58 -9.91
N PHE A 23 9.67 -7.46 -10.34
CA PHE A 23 10.18 -7.29 -11.69
C PHE A 23 11.51 -6.55 -11.64
N GLN A 24 12.60 -7.28 -11.93
CA GLN A 24 13.97 -6.75 -11.81
C GLN A 24 14.24 -6.20 -10.40
N ASP A 25 14.55 -4.92 -10.29
CA ASP A 25 14.80 -4.16 -9.07
C ASP A 25 13.53 -3.54 -8.48
N MET A 26 12.34 -3.98 -8.89
CA MET A 26 11.07 -3.40 -8.44
C MET A 26 10.18 -4.40 -7.71
N LEU A 27 9.54 -3.93 -6.63
CA LEU A 27 8.38 -4.56 -6.04
C LEU A 27 7.13 -3.74 -6.37
N ILE A 28 6.14 -4.37 -6.99
CA ILE A 28 4.84 -3.78 -7.30
C ILE A 28 3.78 -4.55 -6.51
N CYS A 29 3.20 -3.88 -5.53
CA CYS A 29 2.07 -4.38 -4.75
C CYS A 29 0.82 -3.62 -5.15
N ARG A 30 -0.28 -4.34 -5.42
CA ARG A 30 -1.59 -3.73 -5.66
C ARG A 30 -2.65 -4.44 -4.86
N GLY A 31 -3.71 -3.74 -4.53
CA GLY A 31 -4.82 -4.35 -3.83
C GLY A 31 -6.14 -3.61 -4.02
N GLU A 32 -7.18 -4.30 -3.60
CA GLU A 32 -8.57 -3.83 -3.65
C GLU A 32 -9.25 -4.08 -2.31
N GLY A 33 -10.26 -3.28 -1.96
CA GLY A 33 -11.10 -3.55 -0.79
C GLY A 33 -10.57 -2.95 0.52
N ILE A 34 -9.75 -1.89 0.47
CA ILE A 34 -9.13 -1.28 1.65
C ILE A 34 -10.05 -0.24 2.32
N LEU A 35 -11.01 0.31 1.57
CA LEU A 35 -11.94 1.31 2.08
C LEU A 35 -13.10 0.69 2.87
N SER A 36 -13.43 1.31 4.01
CA SER A 36 -14.66 1.07 4.76
C SER A 36 -15.89 1.53 3.97
N ASP A 37 -17.08 1.09 4.36
CA ASP A 37 -18.31 1.44 3.63
C ASP A 37 -18.60 2.95 3.71
N THR A 38 -18.24 3.59 4.82
CA THR A 38 -18.29 5.05 4.97
C THR A 38 -17.32 5.75 4.02
N GLU A 39 -16.07 5.28 3.92
CA GLU A 39 -15.09 5.87 3.02
C GLU A 39 -15.47 5.66 1.55
N LYS A 40 -16.08 4.52 1.21
CA LYS A 40 -16.64 4.29 -0.13
C LYS A 40 -17.75 5.28 -0.44
N TYR A 41 -18.62 5.58 0.52
CA TYR A 41 -19.65 6.59 0.32
C TYR A 41 -19.04 7.98 0.11
N ILE A 42 -18.04 8.35 0.91
CA ILE A 42 -17.34 9.64 0.77
C ILE A 42 -16.58 9.71 -0.56
N SER A 43 -15.94 8.63 -1.02
CA SER A 43 -15.17 8.64 -2.27
C SER A 43 -16.02 8.89 -3.51
N GLN A 44 -17.33 8.60 -3.45
CA GLN A 44 -18.29 8.95 -4.51
C GLN A 44 -18.61 10.45 -4.56
N ILE A 45 -18.39 11.19 -3.46
CA ILE A 45 -18.68 12.62 -3.35
C ILE A 45 -17.40 13.46 -3.49
N ASN A 46 -16.33 12.99 -2.85
CA ASN A 46 -15.02 13.60 -2.86
C ASN A 46 -13.96 12.48 -2.76
N PRO A 47 -13.43 12.00 -3.89
CA PRO A 47 -12.41 10.95 -3.89
C PRO A 47 -11.06 11.45 -3.37
N GLU A 48 -10.72 12.72 -3.62
CA GLU A 48 -9.42 13.30 -3.24
C GLU A 48 -9.24 13.35 -1.71
N ILE A 49 -10.29 13.69 -0.94
CA ILE A 49 -10.17 13.69 0.53
C ILE A 49 -9.85 12.30 1.09
N ILE A 50 -10.41 11.23 0.48
CA ILE A 50 -10.11 9.85 0.88
C ILE A 50 -8.69 9.47 0.47
N ARG A 51 -8.28 9.86 -0.74
CA ARG A 51 -6.94 9.61 -1.24
C ARG A 51 -5.89 10.26 -0.37
N GLU A 52 -6.00 11.56 -0.13
CA GLU A 52 -5.08 12.33 0.72
C GLU A 52 -4.99 11.74 2.13
N ALA A 53 -6.14 11.43 2.74
CA ALA A 53 -6.17 10.83 4.08
C ALA A 53 -5.43 9.49 4.11
N ARG A 54 -5.69 8.59 3.15
CA ARG A 54 -5.08 7.25 3.10
C ARG A 54 -3.60 7.28 2.75
N VAL A 55 -3.18 8.11 1.81
CA VAL A 55 -1.75 8.32 1.49
C VAL A 55 -1.01 8.83 2.73
N LYS A 56 -1.58 9.80 3.45
CA LYS A 56 -0.97 10.33 4.68
C LYS A 56 -0.83 9.26 5.76
N VAL A 57 -1.89 8.48 6.01
CA VAL A 57 -1.85 7.38 6.97
C VAL A 57 -0.76 6.37 6.61
N LEU A 58 -0.64 5.99 5.34
CA LEU A 58 0.36 5.01 4.92
C LEU A 58 1.80 5.55 4.94
N ALA A 59 1.99 6.84 4.70
CA ALA A 59 3.29 7.49 4.87
C ALA A 59 3.81 7.37 6.32
N GLU A 60 2.93 7.39 7.33
CA GLU A 60 3.33 7.19 8.74
C GLU A 60 3.85 5.79 9.02
N TYR A 61 3.39 4.78 8.26
CA TYR A 61 3.80 3.38 8.42
C TYR A 61 4.88 2.94 7.45
N TRP A 62 5.23 3.80 6.48
CA TRP A 62 6.25 3.52 5.50
C TRP A 62 7.59 3.09 6.13
N PRO A 63 8.11 3.72 7.21
CA PRO A 63 9.39 3.32 7.78
C PRO A 63 9.45 1.84 8.23
N GLU A 64 8.40 1.37 8.93
CA GLU A 64 8.31 -0.02 9.40
C GLU A 64 8.17 -1.01 8.25
N LEU A 65 7.33 -0.66 7.24
CA LEU A 65 7.16 -1.49 6.06
C LEU A 65 8.45 -1.56 5.22
N ALA A 66 9.14 -0.43 5.06
CA ALA A 66 10.40 -0.36 4.33
C ALA A 66 11.47 -1.22 5.03
N GLU A 67 11.65 -1.07 6.34
CA GLU A 67 12.60 -1.88 7.11
C GLU A 67 12.30 -3.38 6.96
N TYR A 68 11.04 -3.77 7.10
CA TYR A 68 10.61 -5.15 6.88
C TYR A 68 10.95 -5.65 5.48
N LEU A 69 10.66 -4.87 4.43
CA LEU A 69 10.91 -5.26 3.04
C LEU A 69 12.41 -5.34 2.73
N GLU A 70 13.20 -4.40 3.23
CA GLU A 70 14.65 -4.40 3.04
C GLU A 70 15.32 -5.61 3.70
N ASP A 71 14.90 -5.97 4.92
CA ASP A 71 15.36 -7.18 5.61
C ASP A 71 14.94 -8.44 4.85
N LYS A 72 13.68 -8.49 4.37
CA LYS A 72 13.15 -9.67 3.69
C LYS A 72 13.77 -9.93 2.31
N LEU A 73 14.12 -8.86 1.59
CA LEU A 73 14.62 -8.91 0.21
C LEU A 73 16.13 -8.70 0.12
N GLU A 74 16.80 -8.50 1.26
CA GLU A 74 18.24 -8.25 1.36
C GLU A 74 18.73 -7.11 0.43
N ALA A 75 17.89 -6.08 0.22
CA ALA A 75 18.14 -4.98 -0.70
C ALA A 75 17.60 -3.65 -0.13
N LYS A 76 18.16 -2.50 -0.54
CA LYS A 76 17.76 -1.17 -0.04
C LYS A 76 16.74 -0.51 -0.94
N ILE A 77 15.68 0.05 -0.37
CA ILE A 77 14.68 0.80 -1.13
C ILE A 77 15.20 2.22 -1.37
N ILE A 78 15.39 2.58 -2.64
CA ILE A 78 15.90 3.91 -3.04
C ILE A 78 14.78 4.85 -3.50
N HIS A 79 13.67 4.31 -4.00
CA HIS A 79 12.48 5.06 -4.36
C HIS A 79 11.22 4.29 -4.01
N HIS A 80 10.16 4.99 -3.64
CA HIS A 80 8.85 4.40 -3.48
C HIS A 80 7.75 5.40 -3.84
N ILE A 81 6.63 4.87 -4.29
CA ILE A 81 5.38 5.59 -4.41
C ILE A 81 4.26 4.72 -3.87
N PHE A 82 3.38 5.34 -3.09
CA PHE A 82 2.11 4.75 -2.71
C PHE A 82 1.01 5.69 -3.18
N ASP A 83 -0.02 5.14 -3.82
CA ASP A 83 -1.23 5.91 -4.12
C ASP A 83 -2.48 5.02 -4.07
N ILE A 84 -3.62 5.69 -3.94
CA ILE A 84 -4.94 5.06 -3.92
C ILE A 84 -5.86 5.76 -4.93
N GLU A 85 -6.49 4.94 -5.76
CA GLU A 85 -7.61 5.31 -6.61
C GLU A 85 -8.90 5.09 -5.81
N ALA A 86 -9.31 6.11 -5.05
CA ALA A 86 -10.39 6.00 -4.06
C ALA A 86 -11.77 5.66 -4.66
N GLU A 87 -12.02 6.08 -5.90
CA GLU A 87 -13.26 5.80 -6.64
C GLU A 87 -13.44 4.30 -6.92
N ASN A 88 -12.33 3.61 -7.18
CA ASN A 88 -12.29 2.20 -7.53
C ASN A 88 -11.89 1.29 -6.36
N ASP A 89 -11.68 1.86 -5.17
CA ASP A 89 -11.20 1.13 -3.97
C ASP A 89 -9.96 0.28 -4.29
N PHE A 90 -9.07 0.87 -5.09
CA PHE A 90 -7.85 0.25 -5.62
C PHE A 90 -6.64 1.04 -5.15
N TRP A 91 -5.55 0.36 -4.79
CA TRP A 91 -4.31 1.00 -4.38
C TRP A 91 -3.10 0.29 -4.97
N MET A 92 -2.00 1.03 -5.03
CA MET A 92 -0.71 0.51 -5.47
C MET A 92 0.43 1.07 -4.63
N LEU A 93 1.36 0.19 -4.30
CA LEU A 93 2.69 0.50 -3.79
C LEU A 93 3.70 0.03 -4.84
N VAL A 94 4.59 0.91 -5.26
CA VAL A 94 5.77 0.55 -6.05
C VAL A 94 7.00 0.96 -5.26
N ALA A 95 7.94 0.04 -5.12
CA ALA A 95 9.25 0.29 -4.51
C ALA A 95 10.34 -0.13 -5.51
N VAL A 96 11.38 0.69 -5.63
CA VAL A 96 12.58 0.44 -6.42
C VAL A 96 13.73 0.20 -5.46
N PHE A 97 14.48 -0.86 -5.70
CA PHE A 97 15.59 -1.30 -4.88
C PHE A 97 16.93 -0.94 -5.52
N ASP A 98 18.00 -0.93 -4.73
CA ASP A 98 19.37 -0.65 -5.16
C ASP A 98 20.00 -1.79 -6.00
N GLN A 99 19.33 -2.93 -6.08
CA GLN A 99 19.76 -4.09 -6.85
C GLN A 99 18.57 -4.91 -7.36
N TYR A 100 18.87 -5.81 -8.31
CA TYR A 100 17.88 -6.76 -8.83
C TYR A 100 17.48 -7.73 -7.73
N LEU A 101 16.18 -7.99 -7.64
CA LEU A 101 15.60 -8.93 -6.68
C LEU A 101 15.58 -10.33 -7.31
N ASN A 102 16.26 -11.28 -6.68
CA ASN A 102 16.34 -12.69 -7.11
C ASN A 102 15.34 -13.58 -6.37
#